data_AF-A0A933X523-F1
#
_entry.id   AF-A0A933X523-F1
#
_cell.length_a   1.000
_cell.length_b   1.000
_cell.length_c   1.000
_cell.angle_alpha   90.00
_cell.angle_beta   90.00
_cell.angle_gamma   90.00
#
_symmetry.space_group_name_H-M   'P 1'
#
loop_
_entity.id
_entity.type
_entity.pdbx_description
1 polymer ?
#
loop_
_entity_poly.entity_id
_entity_poly.type
_entity_poly.pdbx_seq_one_letter_code
_entity_poly.pdbx_strand_id
1 'polypeptide(L)'
;MNRLEDLAEKELSPPEVTACLDAVTPATFGVELLIATVEVSLLRLTWDRCRNEHIPRFESLFELLGPDARTAALAAIGKIRTRRAMTAYLSLLRRHGWPKSSYPAMTELLDEGFEFADEILPCLLDGSIARLPDAIAHQALLAFGDAGKLPRAIATRARAVVLPRVRAELTRARRHQRSSGVDWRWSSRYEPLRNSFGILLDLLGHLGKDDASIRLLRQAEALHDPRLRMFAILSLLRLKARPDAKAVLAVARDSETRIWLFRQLAEQGRRTVFPKSEAQQAKLAESDMVNWLAFPTELGRAPHHIELMNTVEIDAGRAAGVFVYYVFRFRVRGSHFAADDGWMGGVSGPFRKRDFPTADSLGDTFSSFTKWEEFNLDEQLTTVEDLRDRWREARRGGGD
;
A
#
# COMPACT_ATOMS: atom_id res chain seq x y z
N MET A 1 11.18 36.47 15.46
CA MET A 1 10.44 35.52 14.62
C MET A 1 11.23 34.22 14.67
N ASN A 2 10.92 33.34 15.63
CA ASN A 2 11.58 32.03 15.69
C ASN A 2 11.26 31.28 14.39
N ARG A 3 12.22 30.56 13.82
CA ARG A 3 11.93 29.78 12.61
C ARG A 3 10.91 28.71 12.99
N LEU A 4 9.96 28.40 12.10
CA LEU A 4 8.99 27.32 12.33
C LEU A 4 9.69 25.99 12.65
N GLU A 5 10.92 25.82 12.15
CA GLU A 5 11.85 24.74 12.47
C GLU A 5 12.17 24.67 13.98
N ASP A 6 12.46 25.80 14.63
CA ASP A 6 12.77 25.87 16.06
C ASP A 6 11.57 25.47 16.95
N LEU A 7 10.34 25.57 16.43
CA LEU A 7 9.11 25.17 17.11
C LEU A 7 8.77 23.68 16.89
N ALA A 8 9.27 23.07 15.81
CA ALA A 8 9.11 21.64 15.56
C ALA A 8 9.85 20.81 16.60
N GLU A 9 11.04 21.26 17.00
CA GLU A 9 11.93 20.56 17.93
C GLU A 9 11.56 20.76 19.41
N LYS A 10 10.67 21.70 19.74
CA LYS A 10 10.26 21.99 21.13
C LYS A 10 8.99 21.26 21.52
N GLU A 11 8.92 20.75 22.76
CA GLU A 11 7.67 20.31 23.37
C GLU A 11 6.76 21.53 23.65
N LEU A 12 5.69 21.68 22.86
CA LEU A 12 4.70 22.74 23.07
C LEU A 12 3.74 22.37 24.20
N SER A 13 3.53 23.30 25.12
CA SER A 13 2.50 23.23 26.16
C SER A 13 1.09 23.41 25.57
N PRO A 14 0.01 22.99 26.29
CA PRO A 14 -1.36 23.16 25.80
C PRO A 14 -1.75 24.61 25.45
N PRO A 15 -1.36 25.65 26.22
CA PRO A 15 -1.59 27.04 25.83
C PRO A 15 -0.86 27.43 24.53
N GLU A 16 0.35 26.92 24.30
CA GLU A 16 1.10 27.17 23.07
C GLU A 16 0.45 26.49 21.86
N VAL A 17 -0.09 25.27 22.03
CA VAL A 17 -0.89 24.61 21.00
C VAL A 17 -2.13 25.45 20.66
N THR A 18 -2.84 25.96 21.67
CA THR A 18 -4.00 26.84 21.46
C THR A 18 -3.61 28.13 20.73
N ALA A 19 -2.50 28.76 21.13
CA ALA A 19 -1.98 29.95 20.45
C ALA A 19 -1.59 29.68 18.99
N CYS A 20 -0.99 28.52 18.70
CA CYS A 20 -0.72 28.10 17.33
C CYS A 20 -2.01 27.97 16.52
N LEU A 21 -3.07 27.35 17.08
CA LEU A 21 -4.38 27.22 16.42
C LEU A 21 -5.04 28.59 16.20
N ASP A 22 -4.94 29.50 17.15
CA ASP A 22 -5.46 30.87 17.04
C ASP A 22 -4.76 31.67 15.95
N ALA A 23 -3.45 31.44 15.78
CA ALA A 23 -2.68 32.11 14.75
C ALA A 23 -3.08 31.70 13.32
N VAL A 24 -3.73 30.54 13.11
CA VAL A 24 -4.13 30.01 11.78
C VAL A 24 -5.18 30.89 11.07
N THR A 25 -5.76 31.90 11.72
CA THR A 25 -6.77 32.75 11.06
C THR A 25 -6.18 33.70 10.00
N PRO A 26 -6.88 33.94 8.86
CA PRO A 26 -6.43 34.86 7.82
C PRO A 26 -6.14 36.31 8.30
N ALA A 27 -6.78 36.75 9.39
CA ALA A 27 -6.57 38.09 9.96
C ALA A 27 -5.14 38.32 10.49
N THR A 28 -4.40 37.25 10.78
CA THR A 28 -3.06 37.30 11.37
C THR A 28 -1.95 37.50 10.33
N PHE A 29 -2.20 37.15 9.06
CA PHE A 29 -1.19 37.14 8.01
C PHE A 29 -1.59 38.07 6.88
N GLY A 30 -1.03 39.28 6.88
CA GLY A 30 -1.09 40.15 5.72
C GLY A 30 -0.22 39.58 4.59
N VAL A 31 -0.80 39.46 3.39
CA VAL A 31 -0.21 39.14 2.06
C VAL A 31 -0.47 37.71 1.52
N GLU A 32 -1.12 37.65 0.35
CA GLU A 32 -1.73 36.48 -0.32
C GLU A 32 -0.79 35.39 -0.88
N LEU A 33 0.54 35.52 -0.82
CA LEU A 33 1.45 34.63 -1.57
C LEU A 33 2.19 33.56 -0.75
N LEU A 34 2.00 33.50 0.59
CA LEU A 34 2.65 32.53 1.49
C LEU A 34 1.69 31.83 2.48
N ILE A 35 0.38 32.10 2.41
CA ILE A 35 -0.58 31.76 3.48
C ILE A 35 -0.86 30.25 3.58
N ALA A 36 -0.99 29.55 2.45
CA ALA A 36 -1.34 28.13 2.45
C ALA A 36 -0.27 27.25 3.13
N THR A 37 1.01 27.63 3.05
CA THR A 37 2.09 26.87 3.68
C THR A 37 2.20 27.14 5.18
N VAL A 38 1.91 28.36 5.64
CA VAL A 38 2.00 28.72 7.07
C VAL A 38 0.84 28.11 7.87
N GLU A 39 -0.41 28.22 7.40
CA GLU A 39 -1.58 27.60 8.04
C GLU A 39 -1.38 26.09 8.21
N VAL A 40 -0.97 25.42 7.11
CA VAL A 40 -0.69 23.98 7.11
C VAL A 40 0.47 23.65 8.03
N SER A 41 1.55 24.43 8.03
CA SER A 41 2.71 24.17 8.90
C SER A 41 2.37 24.30 10.38
N LEU A 42 1.62 25.33 10.77
CA LEU A 42 1.16 25.52 12.14
C LEU A 42 0.26 24.36 12.58
N LEU A 43 -0.68 23.94 11.74
CA LEU A 43 -1.54 22.79 12.03
C LEU A 43 -0.73 21.50 12.18
N ARG A 44 0.26 21.26 11.30
CA ARG A 44 1.15 20.10 11.36
C ARG A 44 1.97 20.04 12.65
N LEU A 45 2.48 21.18 13.12
CA LEU A 45 3.20 21.28 14.40
C LEU A 45 2.35 20.88 15.62
N THR A 46 1.02 20.90 15.47
CA THR A 46 0.07 20.57 16.55
C THR A 46 -0.50 19.16 16.48
N TRP A 47 -0.24 18.38 15.43
CA TRP A 47 -0.93 17.10 15.16
C TRP A 47 -0.91 16.13 16.33
N ASP A 48 0.26 15.84 16.89
CA ASP A 48 0.41 14.87 17.99
C ASP A 48 0.11 15.47 19.38
N ARG A 49 -0.14 16.78 19.42
CA ARG A 49 -0.33 17.56 20.65
C ARG A 49 -1.79 17.95 20.87
N CYS A 50 -2.64 17.77 19.86
CA CYS A 50 -4.05 18.04 19.96
C CYS A 50 -4.76 17.09 20.96
N ARG A 51 -5.84 17.59 21.58
CA ARG A 51 -6.63 16.95 22.63
C ARG A 51 -8.10 17.34 22.46
N ASN A 52 -9.00 16.69 23.20
CA ASN A 52 -10.45 16.93 23.08
C ASN A 52 -10.87 18.39 23.23
N GLU A 53 -10.18 19.15 24.08
CA GLU A 53 -10.45 20.57 24.34
C GLU A 53 -10.22 21.47 23.11
N HIS A 54 -9.41 21.03 22.15
CA HIS A 54 -9.13 21.78 20.92
C HIS A 54 -10.18 21.57 19.83
N ILE A 55 -11.06 20.56 19.95
CA ILE A 55 -12.07 20.22 18.92
C ILE A 55 -13.02 21.39 18.59
N PRO A 56 -13.63 22.09 19.58
CA PRO A 56 -14.47 23.27 19.29
C PRO A 56 -13.75 24.33 18.48
N ARG A 57 -12.43 24.48 18.71
CA ARG A 57 -11.63 25.46 17.99
C ARG A 57 -11.50 25.08 16.52
N PHE A 58 -11.18 23.82 16.22
CA PHE A 58 -11.18 23.32 14.85
C PHE A 58 -12.53 23.50 14.15
N GLU A 59 -13.64 23.17 14.83
CA GLU A 59 -15.00 23.34 14.28
C GLU A 59 -15.29 24.81 13.93
N SER A 60 -14.88 25.74 14.80
CA SER A 60 -15.06 27.18 14.56
C SER A 60 -14.18 27.74 13.44
N LEU A 61 -12.95 27.23 13.32
CA LEU A 61 -11.98 27.71 12.34
C LEU A 61 -12.22 27.13 10.96
N PHE A 62 -12.82 25.93 10.85
CA PHE A 62 -12.85 25.15 9.62
C PHE A 62 -13.37 25.91 8.40
N GLU A 63 -14.40 26.74 8.58
CA GLU A 63 -14.97 27.55 7.50
C GLU A 63 -14.02 28.65 7.00
N LEU A 64 -13.16 29.16 7.89
CA LEU A 64 -12.18 30.19 7.60
C LEU A 64 -10.90 29.64 6.95
N LEU A 65 -10.64 28.34 7.11
CA LEU A 65 -9.45 27.68 6.58
C LEU A 65 -9.49 27.54 5.05
N GLY A 66 -8.33 27.72 4.41
CA GLY A 66 -8.12 27.34 3.02
C GLY A 66 -8.21 25.82 2.79
N PRO A 67 -8.33 25.35 1.53
CA PRO A 67 -8.53 23.93 1.22
C PRO A 67 -7.49 22.98 1.83
N ASP A 68 -6.20 23.32 1.76
CA ASP A 68 -5.12 22.47 2.30
C ASP A 68 -5.07 22.51 3.84
N ALA A 69 -5.37 23.67 4.43
CA ALA A 69 -5.48 23.84 5.89
C ALA A 69 -6.66 23.04 6.47
N ARG A 70 -7.79 22.93 5.74
CA ARG A 70 -8.90 22.05 6.12
C ARG A 70 -8.47 20.58 6.16
N THR A 71 -7.70 20.14 5.18
CA THR A 71 -7.14 18.78 5.17
C THR A 71 -6.21 18.55 6.36
N ALA A 72 -5.35 19.52 6.67
CA ALA A 72 -4.48 19.44 7.83
C ALA A 72 -5.26 19.45 9.16
N ALA A 73 -6.33 20.23 9.27
CA ALA A 73 -7.21 20.24 10.43
C ALA A 73 -7.93 18.89 10.61
N LEU A 74 -8.43 18.27 9.53
CA LEU A 74 -9.02 16.93 9.60
C LEU A 74 -8.01 15.88 10.07
N ALA A 75 -6.78 15.92 9.56
CA ALA A 75 -5.70 15.04 10.04
C ALA A 75 -5.40 15.26 11.54
N ALA A 76 -5.38 16.52 12.01
CA ALA A 76 -5.18 16.88 13.41
C ALA A 76 -6.27 16.28 14.30
N ILE A 77 -7.54 16.46 13.91
CA ILE A 77 -8.69 15.90 14.63
C ILE A 77 -8.59 14.38 14.65
N GLY A 78 -8.22 13.74 13.53
CA GLY A 78 -8.10 12.29 13.45
C GLY A 78 -7.06 11.70 14.42
N LYS A 79 -5.93 12.40 14.64
CA LYS A 79 -4.88 11.98 15.58
C LYS A 79 -5.31 12.00 17.05
N ILE A 80 -6.37 12.72 17.42
CA ILE A 80 -6.89 12.75 18.80
C ILE A 80 -7.45 11.39 19.22
N ARG A 81 -7.95 10.57 18.27
CA ARG A 81 -8.48 9.20 18.50
C ARG A 81 -9.46 9.08 19.66
N THR A 82 -10.42 9.99 19.76
CA THR A 82 -11.55 9.89 20.69
C THR A 82 -12.88 9.89 19.95
N ARG A 83 -13.95 9.39 20.60
CA ARG A 83 -15.29 9.40 20.02
C ARG A 83 -15.76 10.82 19.66
N ARG A 84 -15.46 11.81 20.50
CA ARG A 84 -15.74 13.23 20.22
C ARG A 84 -15.03 13.71 18.95
N ALA A 85 -13.74 13.38 18.81
CA ALA A 85 -12.97 13.76 17.63
C ALA A 85 -13.51 13.09 16.37
N MET A 86 -13.87 11.80 16.43
CA MET A 86 -14.50 11.08 15.32
C MET A 86 -15.80 11.75 14.88
N THR A 87 -16.69 12.04 15.82
CA THR A 87 -17.97 12.69 15.52
C THR A 87 -17.75 14.05 14.84
N ALA A 88 -16.80 14.87 15.34
CA ALA A 88 -16.45 16.15 14.72
C ALA A 88 -15.85 15.97 13.33
N TYR A 89 -14.91 15.03 13.16
CA TYR A 89 -14.28 14.70 11.88
C TYR A 89 -15.32 14.33 10.82
N LEU A 90 -16.23 13.40 11.13
CA LEU A 90 -17.29 12.99 10.21
C LEU A 90 -18.32 14.10 9.96
N SER A 91 -18.64 14.90 10.98
CA SER A 91 -19.54 16.05 10.84
C SER A 91 -18.99 17.08 9.84
N LEU A 92 -17.70 17.43 9.97
CA LEU A 92 -17.03 18.35 9.06
C LEU A 92 -16.98 17.81 7.63
N LEU A 93 -16.68 16.51 7.45
CA LEU A 93 -16.71 15.86 6.14
C LEU A 93 -18.10 15.84 5.50
N ARG A 94 -19.16 15.57 6.27
CA ARG A 94 -20.53 15.63 5.76
C ARG A 94 -20.92 17.04 5.34
N ARG A 95 -20.53 18.05 6.12
CA ARG A 95 -20.88 19.46 5.87
C ARG A 95 -20.14 20.06 4.68
N HIS A 96 -18.84 19.76 4.55
CA HIS A 96 -17.98 20.43 3.56
C HIS A 96 -17.56 19.53 2.39
N GLY A 97 -17.91 18.24 2.47
CA GLY A 97 -17.47 17.21 1.54
C GLY A 97 -15.99 16.84 1.71
N TRP A 98 -15.56 15.86 0.93
CA TRP A 98 -14.16 15.50 0.83
C TRP A 98 -13.34 16.67 0.24
N PRO A 99 -12.19 17.01 0.84
CA PRO A 99 -11.31 18.06 0.34
C PRO A 99 -10.67 17.66 -0.99
N LYS A 100 -10.29 18.66 -1.81
CA LYS A 100 -9.63 18.42 -3.10
C LYS A 100 -8.21 17.84 -2.93
N SER A 101 -7.53 18.25 -1.87
CA SER A 101 -6.21 17.76 -1.48
C SER A 101 -6.37 16.80 -0.30
N SER A 102 -5.70 15.65 -0.32
CA SER A 102 -5.67 14.70 0.80
C SER A 102 -4.24 14.18 1.00
N TYR A 103 -3.83 14.01 2.26
CA TYR A 103 -2.55 13.37 2.63
C TYR A 103 -2.85 12.11 3.46
N PRO A 104 -1.92 11.14 3.55
CA PRO A 104 -2.15 9.87 4.24
C PRO A 104 -2.69 10.02 5.68
N ALA A 105 -2.18 10.98 6.46
CA ALA A 105 -2.63 11.24 7.83
C ALA A 105 -4.13 11.60 7.94
N MET A 106 -4.75 12.11 6.87
CA MET A 106 -6.19 12.39 6.84
C MET A 106 -7.01 11.10 6.77
N THR A 107 -6.53 10.09 6.02
CA THR A 107 -7.24 8.83 5.79
C THR A 107 -6.92 7.77 6.85
N GLU A 108 -5.80 7.91 7.58
CA GLU A 108 -5.36 6.99 8.63
C GLU A 108 -6.47 6.66 9.64
N LEU A 109 -7.26 7.66 10.05
CA LEU A 109 -8.39 7.44 10.95
C LEU A 109 -9.49 6.56 10.33
N LEU A 110 -9.71 6.65 9.02
CA LEU A 110 -10.67 5.81 8.30
C LEU A 110 -10.14 4.38 8.08
N ASP A 111 -8.83 4.21 8.01
CA ASP A 111 -8.20 2.91 7.77
C ASP A 111 -7.90 2.14 9.07
N GLU A 112 -7.61 2.86 10.17
CA GLU A 112 -7.15 2.29 11.43
C GLU A 112 -8.06 2.58 12.63
N GLY A 113 -9.10 3.40 12.47
CA GLY A 113 -10.04 3.79 13.54
C GLY A 113 -11.04 2.70 13.90
N PHE A 114 -10.57 1.46 14.11
CA PHE A 114 -11.41 0.28 14.32
C PHE A 114 -12.34 0.41 15.55
N GLU A 115 -11.92 1.17 16.55
CA GLU A 115 -12.70 1.49 17.76
C GLU A 115 -13.95 2.35 17.48
N PHE A 116 -14.03 2.96 16.28
CA PHE A 116 -15.13 3.81 15.84
C PHE A 116 -15.88 3.23 14.62
N ALA A 117 -15.82 1.91 14.45
CA ALA A 117 -16.45 1.19 13.33
C ALA A 117 -17.94 1.56 13.13
N ASP A 118 -18.67 1.75 14.23
CA ASP A 118 -20.09 2.09 14.27
C ASP A 118 -20.40 3.47 13.69
N GLU A 119 -19.45 4.40 13.73
CA GLU A 119 -19.60 5.75 13.18
C GLU A 119 -19.01 5.87 11.77
N ILE A 120 -17.83 5.29 11.52
CA ILE A 120 -17.12 5.41 10.24
C ILE A 120 -17.89 4.66 9.14
N LEU A 121 -18.18 3.37 9.36
CA LEU A 121 -18.63 2.47 8.30
C LEU A 121 -19.96 2.87 7.65
N PRO A 122 -20.98 3.36 8.39
CA PRO A 122 -22.19 3.88 7.77
C PRO A 122 -21.92 5.06 6.82
N CYS A 123 -21.03 5.98 7.20
CA CYS A 123 -20.71 7.18 6.40
C CYS A 123 -20.04 6.84 5.06
N LEU A 124 -19.24 5.77 5.04
CA LEU A 124 -18.58 5.31 3.81
C LEU A 124 -19.58 4.77 2.78
N LEU A 125 -20.79 4.37 3.23
CA LEU A 125 -21.75 3.64 2.40
C LEU A 125 -23.02 4.44 2.08
N ASP A 126 -23.38 5.43 2.88
CA ASP A 126 -24.63 6.18 2.74
C ASP A 126 -24.54 7.38 1.79
N GLY A 127 -23.34 7.69 1.28
CA GLY A 127 -23.12 8.83 0.39
C GLY A 127 -23.24 10.19 1.08
N SER A 128 -23.23 10.23 2.42
CA SER A 128 -23.36 11.47 3.21
C SER A 128 -22.16 12.42 3.06
N ILE A 129 -21.01 11.91 2.63
CA ILE A 129 -19.80 12.72 2.39
C ILE A 129 -19.70 13.02 0.89
N ALA A 130 -20.06 14.25 0.52
CA ALA A 130 -19.98 14.69 -0.87
C ALA A 130 -18.54 14.58 -1.40
N ARG A 131 -18.37 14.07 -2.62
CA ARG A 131 -17.07 13.89 -3.31
C ARG A 131 -16.08 12.92 -2.63
N LEU A 132 -16.51 12.10 -1.68
CA LEU A 132 -15.66 11.02 -1.14
C LEU A 132 -15.20 10.11 -2.30
N PRO A 133 -13.89 9.95 -2.54
CA PRO A 133 -13.42 9.07 -3.60
C PRO A 133 -13.74 7.61 -3.27
N ASP A 134 -14.29 6.90 -4.26
CA ASP A 134 -14.60 5.48 -4.13
C ASP A 134 -13.40 4.64 -3.67
N ALA A 135 -12.19 4.97 -4.14
CA ALA A 135 -10.97 4.30 -3.75
C ALA A 135 -10.73 4.36 -2.23
N ILE A 136 -10.94 5.53 -1.61
CA ILE A 136 -10.79 5.72 -0.17
C ILE A 136 -11.84 4.92 0.59
N ALA A 137 -13.10 4.99 0.17
CA ALA A 137 -14.17 4.21 0.81
C ALA A 137 -13.92 2.70 0.72
N HIS A 138 -13.48 2.19 -0.43
CA HIS A 138 -13.16 0.77 -0.59
C HIS A 138 -11.93 0.34 0.21
N GLN A 139 -10.89 1.19 0.29
CA GLN A 139 -9.68 0.90 1.06
C GLN A 139 -9.96 0.83 2.56
N ALA A 140 -10.72 1.79 3.09
CA ALA A 140 -11.17 1.74 4.49
C ALA A 140 -11.99 0.48 4.76
N LEU A 141 -12.98 0.15 3.91
CA LEU A 141 -13.76 -1.08 4.05
C LEU A 141 -12.90 -2.35 4.02
N LEU A 142 -11.86 -2.37 3.18
CA LEU A 142 -10.90 -3.47 3.11
C LEU A 142 -10.08 -3.58 4.40
N ALA A 143 -9.56 -2.46 4.93
CA ALA A 143 -8.82 -2.43 6.19
C ALA A 143 -9.65 -2.96 7.37
N PHE A 144 -10.92 -2.54 7.49
CA PHE A 144 -11.86 -3.12 8.46
C PHE A 144 -12.13 -4.62 8.22
N GLY A 145 -12.16 -5.03 6.96
CA GLY A 145 -12.30 -6.43 6.56
C GLY A 145 -11.11 -7.28 7.00
N ASP A 146 -9.89 -6.83 6.75
CA ASP A 146 -8.65 -7.52 7.10
C ASP A 146 -8.45 -7.63 8.61
N ALA A 147 -8.82 -6.58 9.35
CA ALA A 147 -8.83 -6.58 10.81
C ALA A 147 -9.94 -7.48 11.42
N GLY A 148 -10.83 -8.05 10.60
CA GLY A 148 -11.99 -8.82 11.07
C GLY A 148 -13.01 -7.98 11.84
N LYS A 149 -13.03 -6.66 11.59
CA LYS A 149 -13.87 -5.67 12.28
C LYS A 149 -15.08 -5.21 11.49
N LEU A 150 -15.27 -5.71 10.27
CA LEU A 150 -16.41 -5.36 9.41
C LEU A 150 -17.71 -6.06 9.88
N PRO A 151 -18.71 -5.33 10.42
CA PRO A 151 -19.95 -5.94 10.89
C PRO A 151 -20.77 -6.53 9.73
N ARG A 152 -21.47 -7.65 9.97
CA ARG A 152 -22.25 -8.36 8.93
C ARG A 152 -23.30 -7.49 8.23
N ALA A 153 -23.96 -6.59 8.98
CA ALA A 153 -24.95 -5.67 8.42
C ALA A 153 -24.31 -4.66 7.45
N ILE A 154 -23.15 -4.11 7.81
CA ILE A 154 -22.35 -3.23 6.94
C ILE A 154 -21.84 -4.00 5.73
N ALA A 155 -21.27 -5.20 5.92
CA ALA A 155 -20.80 -6.05 4.84
C ALA A 155 -21.91 -6.32 3.80
N THR A 156 -23.14 -6.55 4.26
CA THR A 156 -24.31 -6.76 3.39
C THR A 156 -24.65 -5.50 2.58
N ARG A 157 -24.63 -4.32 3.20
CA ARG A 157 -24.87 -3.03 2.52
C ARG A 157 -23.75 -2.71 1.53
N ALA A 158 -22.50 -2.83 1.95
CA ALA A 158 -21.32 -2.63 1.11
C ALA A 158 -21.37 -3.53 -0.13
N ARG A 159 -21.79 -4.79 0.02
CA ARG A 159 -21.93 -5.74 -1.09
C ARG A 159 -22.91 -5.25 -2.15
N ALA A 160 -24.04 -4.66 -1.75
CA ALA A 160 -25.01 -4.12 -2.69
C ALA A 160 -24.43 -3.00 -3.57
N VAL A 161 -23.49 -2.21 -3.03
CA VAL A 161 -22.80 -1.12 -3.74
C VAL A 161 -21.61 -1.63 -4.57
N VAL A 162 -20.86 -2.61 -4.05
CA VAL A 162 -19.62 -3.13 -4.66
C VAL A 162 -19.91 -4.07 -5.84
N LEU A 163 -20.96 -4.90 -5.78
CA LEU A 163 -21.25 -5.88 -6.84
C LEU A 163 -21.46 -5.25 -8.24
N PRO A 164 -22.26 -4.18 -8.40
CA PRO A 164 -22.39 -3.50 -9.69
C PRO A 164 -21.05 -2.95 -10.22
N ARG A 165 -20.21 -2.42 -9.34
CA ARG A 165 -18.89 -1.88 -9.68
C ARG A 165 -17.94 -2.98 -10.16
N VAL A 166 -17.86 -4.09 -9.43
CA VAL A 166 -17.10 -5.28 -9.85
C VAL A 166 -17.54 -5.76 -11.24
N ARG A 167 -18.86 -5.78 -11.53
CA ARG A 167 -19.36 -6.18 -12.84
C ARG A 167 -18.94 -5.22 -13.96
N ALA A 168 -18.96 -3.91 -13.69
CA ALA A 168 -18.51 -2.89 -14.63
C ALA A 168 -17.00 -3.01 -14.89
N GLU A 169 -16.19 -3.10 -13.84
CA GLU A 169 -14.73 -3.24 -13.96
C GLU A 169 -14.32 -4.54 -14.63
N LEU A 170 -15.02 -5.64 -14.37
CA LEU A 170 -14.79 -6.91 -15.05
C LEU A 170 -14.98 -6.78 -16.58
N THR A 171 -16.04 -6.09 -17.00
CA THR A 171 -16.30 -5.81 -18.42
C THR A 171 -15.20 -4.93 -19.02
N ARG A 172 -14.78 -3.88 -18.30
CA ARG A 172 -13.71 -2.98 -18.75
C ARG A 172 -12.38 -3.73 -18.86
N ALA A 173 -12.00 -4.48 -17.83
CA ALA A 173 -10.77 -5.25 -17.77
C ALA A 173 -10.63 -6.19 -18.98
N ARG A 174 -11.68 -6.94 -19.31
CA ARG A 174 -11.69 -7.85 -20.46
C ARG A 174 -11.36 -7.16 -21.79
N ARG A 175 -11.77 -5.91 -21.99
CA ARG A 175 -11.53 -5.17 -23.25
C ARG A 175 -10.06 -4.78 -23.44
N HIS A 176 -9.34 -4.58 -22.35
CA HIS A 176 -7.95 -4.13 -22.36
C HIS A 176 -6.95 -5.29 -22.36
N GLN A 177 -7.33 -6.44 -21.81
CA GLN A 177 -6.44 -7.59 -21.68
C GLN A 177 -6.06 -8.20 -23.03
N ARG A 178 -4.87 -8.78 -23.07
CA ARG A 178 -4.32 -9.52 -24.22
C ARG A 178 -3.92 -10.92 -23.79
N SER A 179 -3.97 -11.86 -24.72
CA SER A 179 -3.59 -13.25 -24.50
C SER A 179 -2.08 -13.48 -24.46
N SER A 180 -1.28 -12.53 -24.95
CA SER A 180 0.18 -12.60 -25.00
C SER A 180 0.83 -11.26 -24.66
N GLY A 181 2.11 -11.32 -24.27
CA GLY A 181 2.87 -10.17 -23.82
C GLY A 181 2.45 -9.68 -22.43
N VAL A 182 3.26 -8.78 -21.86
CA VAL A 182 3.04 -8.19 -20.52
C VAL A 182 2.90 -6.67 -20.54
N ASP A 183 3.31 -5.99 -21.61
CA ASP A 183 3.31 -4.52 -21.71
C ASP A 183 1.93 -3.89 -21.51
N TRP A 184 0.87 -4.54 -22.00
CA TRP A 184 -0.49 -4.03 -21.86
C TRP A 184 -0.92 -3.84 -20.40
N ARG A 185 -0.32 -4.59 -19.46
CA ARG A 185 -0.57 -4.48 -18.00
C ARG A 185 -0.17 -3.11 -17.46
N TRP A 186 0.82 -2.48 -18.09
CA TRP A 186 1.47 -1.24 -17.69
C TRP A 186 1.07 -0.06 -18.59
N SER A 187 0.05 -0.23 -19.41
CA SER A 187 -0.48 0.88 -20.20
C SER A 187 -1.21 1.87 -19.29
N SER A 188 -1.08 3.17 -19.57
CA SER A 188 -1.73 4.25 -18.81
C SER A 188 -3.25 4.11 -18.68
N ARG A 189 -3.90 3.36 -19.59
CA ARG A 189 -5.33 3.07 -19.54
C ARG A 189 -5.71 1.88 -18.66
N TYR A 190 -4.81 0.91 -18.49
CA TYR A 190 -5.13 -0.36 -17.84
C TYR A 190 -4.51 -0.49 -16.45
N GLU A 191 -3.33 0.07 -16.22
CA GLU A 191 -2.68 0.01 -14.91
C GLU A 191 -3.53 0.63 -13.78
N PRO A 192 -4.10 1.85 -13.92
CA PRO A 192 -5.00 2.39 -12.88
C PRO A 192 -6.26 1.53 -12.68
N LEU A 193 -6.74 0.92 -13.76
CA LEU A 193 -7.90 0.03 -13.74
C LEU A 193 -7.60 -1.25 -12.95
N ARG A 194 -6.49 -1.95 -13.25
CA ARG A 194 -6.15 -3.20 -12.55
C ARG A 194 -5.86 -2.96 -11.07
N ASN A 195 -5.32 -1.79 -10.71
CA ASN A 195 -5.07 -1.42 -9.32
C ASN A 195 -6.38 -1.24 -8.53
N SER A 196 -7.29 -0.39 -9.04
CA SER A 196 -8.59 -0.16 -8.40
C SER A 196 -9.48 -1.41 -8.42
N PHE A 197 -9.46 -2.20 -9.49
CA PHE A 197 -10.26 -3.42 -9.59
C PHE A 197 -9.75 -4.53 -8.65
N GLY A 198 -8.43 -4.63 -8.43
CA GLY A 198 -7.85 -5.54 -7.45
C GLY A 198 -8.43 -5.34 -6.04
N ILE A 199 -8.53 -4.08 -5.60
CA ILE A 199 -9.12 -3.71 -4.29
C ILE A 199 -10.58 -4.19 -4.20
N LEU A 200 -11.37 -3.98 -5.26
CA LEU A 200 -12.77 -4.43 -5.28
C LEU A 200 -12.89 -5.97 -5.20
N LEU A 201 -12.01 -6.70 -5.89
CA LEU A 201 -11.98 -8.16 -5.84
C LEU A 201 -11.58 -8.68 -4.47
N ASP A 202 -10.60 -8.05 -3.82
CA ASP A 202 -10.19 -8.41 -2.45
C ASP A 202 -11.31 -8.14 -1.44
N LEU A 203 -11.93 -6.97 -1.55
CA LEU A 203 -13.03 -6.55 -0.69
C LEU A 203 -14.19 -7.55 -0.74
N LEU A 204 -14.55 -8.10 -1.90
CA LEU A 204 -15.59 -9.14 -2.00
C LEU A 204 -15.34 -10.34 -1.08
N GLY A 205 -14.07 -10.67 -0.78
CA GLY A 205 -13.71 -11.72 0.17
C GLY A 205 -14.13 -11.44 1.61
N HIS A 206 -14.33 -10.17 1.98
CA HIS A 206 -14.72 -9.73 3.33
C HIS A 206 -16.22 -9.43 3.46
N LEU A 207 -16.95 -9.30 2.35
CA LEU A 207 -18.37 -8.90 2.37
C LEU A 207 -19.36 -10.06 2.64
N GLY A 208 -18.84 -11.19 3.12
CA GLY A 208 -19.61 -12.40 3.40
C GLY A 208 -20.00 -13.19 2.15
N LYS A 209 -20.16 -14.51 2.33
CA LYS A 209 -20.46 -15.44 1.23
C LYS A 209 -21.84 -15.16 0.63
N ASP A 210 -21.87 -15.04 -0.67
CA ASP A 210 -23.07 -14.87 -1.50
C ASP A 210 -22.79 -15.38 -2.92
N ASP A 211 -23.80 -15.92 -3.59
CA ASP A 211 -23.62 -16.56 -4.89
C ASP A 211 -23.22 -15.56 -5.99
N ALA A 212 -23.67 -14.30 -5.92
CA ALA A 212 -23.26 -13.29 -6.88
C ALA A 212 -21.79 -12.91 -6.70
N SER A 213 -21.32 -12.77 -5.46
CA SER A 213 -19.88 -12.58 -5.17
C SER A 213 -19.05 -13.73 -5.71
N ILE A 214 -19.43 -14.98 -5.40
CA ILE A 214 -18.70 -16.17 -5.89
C ILE A 214 -18.68 -16.20 -7.41
N ARG A 215 -19.82 -15.97 -8.09
CA ARG A 215 -19.87 -15.95 -9.57
C ARG A 215 -18.95 -14.90 -10.17
N LEU A 216 -18.91 -13.68 -9.63
CA LEU A 216 -18.03 -12.63 -10.15
C LEU A 216 -16.54 -12.95 -9.91
N LEU A 217 -16.20 -13.50 -8.75
CA LEU A 217 -14.84 -13.94 -8.46
C LEU A 217 -14.39 -15.06 -9.42
N ARG A 218 -15.27 -16.03 -9.73
CA ARG A 218 -14.97 -17.04 -10.77
C ARG A 218 -14.73 -16.44 -12.15
N GLN A 219 -15.51 -15.42 -12.50
CA GLN A 219 -15.30 -14.73 -13.76
C GLN A 219 -13.99 -13.95 -13.78
N ALA A 220 -13.54 -13.43 -12.63
CA ALA A 220 -12.26 -12.78 -12.48
C ALA A 220 -11.08 -13.77 -12.52
N GLU A 221 -11.23 -14.99 -11.96
CA GLU A 221 -10.24 -16.08 -12.11
C GLU A 221 -9.94 -16.43 -13.57
N ALA A 222 -10.90 -16.18 -14.48
CA ALA A 222 -10.75 -16.45 -15.91
C ALA A 222 -10.07 -15.33 -16.72
N LEU A 223 -9.83 -14.15 -16.14
CA LEU A 223 -9.16 -13.01 -16.81
C LEU A 223 -7.73 -13.34 -17.22
N HIS A 224 -7.10 -12.72 -18.21
CA HIS A 224 -5.70 -12.95 -18.54
C HIS A 224 -4.69 -12.35 -17.55
N ASP A 225 -5.09 -11.34 -16.77
CA ASP A 225 -4.23 -10.65 -15.81
C ASP A 225 -4.00 -11.47 -14.52
N PRO A 226 -2.76 -11.95 -14.26
CA PRO A 226 -2.47 -12.76 -13.07
C PRO A 226 -2.72 -12.02 -11.75
N ARG A 227 -2.56 -10.69 -11.71
CA ARG A 227 -2.79 -9.90 -10.48
C ARG A 227 -4.27 -9.89 -10.10
N LEU A 228 -5.16 -9.69 -11.07
CA LEU A 228 -6.60 -9.75 -10.83
C LEU A 228 -7.06 -11.17 -10.49
N ARG A 229 -6.48 -12.20 -11.14
CA ARG A 229 -6.71 -13.60 -10.76
C ARG A 229 -6.32 -13.87 -9.31
N MET A 230 -5.16 -13.36 -8.87
CA MET A 230 -4.65 -13.54 -7.50
C MET A 230 -5.65 -13.02 -6.48
N PHE A 231 -6.13 -11.78 -6.62
CA PHE A 231 -7.16 -11.22 -5.74
C PHE A 231 -8.43 -12.06 -5.74
N ALA A 232 -8.89 -12.52 -6.90
CA ALA A 232 -10.06 -13.38 -6.99
C ALA A 232 -9.88 -14.72 -6.27
N ILE A 233 -8.73 -15.37 -6.41
CA ILE A 233 -8.36 -16.63 -5.75
C ILE A 233 -8.34 -16.45 -4.23
N LEU A 234 -7.67 -15.41 -3.73
CA LEU A 234 -7.58 -15.13 -2.30
C LEU A 234 -8.95 -14.86 -1.68
N SER A 235 -9.79 -14.07 -2.37
CA SER A 235 -11.17 -13.82 -1.94
C SER A 235 -12.05 -15.07 -1.94
N LEU A 236 -11.92 -15.95 -2.95
CA LEU A 236 -12.64 -17.22 -2.95
C LEU A 236 -12.26 -18.08 -1.74
N LEU A 237 -10.96 -18.18 -1.43
CA LEU A 237 -10.46 -18.92 -0.28
C LEU A 237 -10.97 -18.34 1.05
N ARG A 238 -10.99 -17.00 1.17
CA ARG A 238 -11.56 -16.29 2.32
C ARG A 238 -13.04 -16.64 2.52
N LEU A 239 -13.80 -16.71 1.43
CA LEU A 239 -15.22 -17.14 1.39
C LEU A 239 -15.42 -18.66 1.47
N LYS A 240 -14.37 -19.43 1.74
CA LYS A 240 -14.38 -20.91 1.82
C LYS A 240 -14.89 -21.57 0.53
N ALA A 241 -14.63 -20.95 -0.61
CA ALA A 241 -14.81 -21.52 -1.93
C ALA A 241 -13.46 -22.00 -2.50
N ARG A 242 -13.50 -23.08 -3.30
CA ARG A 242 -12.28 -23.71 -3.83
C ARG A 242 -11.87 -23.04 -5.15
N PRO A 243 -10.74 -22.31 -5.26
CA PRO A 243 -10.30 -21.70 -6.50
C PRO A 243 -10.02 -22.72 -7.62
N ASP A 244 -10.02 -22.28 -8.88
CA ASP A 244 -9.61 -23.13 -10.01
C ASP A 244 -8.10 -23.40 -9.92
N ALA A 245 -7.71 -24.68 -9.92
CA ALA A 245 -6.31 -25.09 -9.85
C ALA A 245 -5.49 -24.56 -11.04
N LYS A 246 -6.09 -24.42 -12.24
CA LYS A 246 -5.40 -23.85 -13.40
C LYS A 246 -5.14 -22.35 -13.22
N ALA A 247 -6.09 -21.63 -12.63
CA ALA A 247 -5.92 -20.21 -12.30
C ALA A 247 -4.82 -20.03 -11.23
N VAL A 248 -4.84 -20.84 -10.17
CA VAL A 248 -3.79 -20.85 -9.13
C VAL A 248 -2.42 -21.10 -9.72
N LEU A 249 -2.27 -22.11 -10.59
CA LEU A 249 -1.01 -22.40 -11.26
C LEU A 249 -0.54 -21.26 -12.16
N ALA A 250 -1.45 -20.61 -12.89
CA ALA A 250 -1.11 -19.48 -13.74
C ALA A 250 -0.58 -18.27 -12.94
N VAL A 251 -1.19 -17.98 -11.78
CA VAL A 251 -0.70 -16.92 -10.88
C VAL A 251 0.64 -17.31 -10.25
N ALA A 252 0.78 -18.55 -9.77
CA ALA A 252 2.04 -19.01 -9.18
C ALA A 252 3.21 -19.04 -10.19
N ARG A 253 2.93 -19.16 -11.50
CA ARG A 253 3.96 -19.11 -12.54
C ARG A 253 4.41 -17.71 -12.90
N ASP A 254 3.58 -16.70 -12.69
CA ASP A 254 3.85 -15.33 -13.09
C ASP A 254 4.75 -14.62 -12.06
N SER A 255 5.87 -14.05 -12.52
CA SER A 255 6.90 -13.47 -11.64
C SER A 255 6.44 -12.21 -10.91
N GLU A 256 5.44 -11.48 -11.42
CA GLU A 256 4.86 -10.33 -10.71
C GLU A 256 4.07 -10.78 -9.47
N THR A 257 3.39 -11.94 -9.55
CA THR A 257 2.37 -12.34 -8.57
C THR A 257 2.73 -13.54 -7.69
N ARG A 258 3.72 -14.33 -8.09
CA ARG A 258 4.14 -15.57 -7.40
C ARG A 258 4.42 -15.36 -5.92
N ILE A 259 5.26 -14.39 -5.56
CA ILE A 259 5.64 -14.14 -4.16
C ILE A 259 4.45 -13.67 -3.31
N TRP A 260 3.59 -12.82 -3.87
CA TRP A 260 2.39 -12.33 -3.18
C TRP A 260 1.40 -13.45 -2.92
N LEU A 261 1.13 -14.31 -3.90
CA LEU A 261 0.27 -15.47 -3.71
C LEU A 261 0.85 -16.41 -2.65
N PHE A 262 2.17 -16.67 -2.69
CA PHE A 262 2.84 -17.52 -1.70
C PHE A 262 2.69 -16.97 -0.27
N ARG A 263 2.98 -15.67 -0.09
CA ARG A 263 2.89 -14.98 1.20
C ARG A 263 1.46 -14.97 1.74
N GLN A 264 0.50 -14.58 0.91
CA GLN A 264 -0.92 -14.50 1.30
C GLN A 264 -1.52 -15.86 1.64
N LEU A 265 -1.17 -16.92 0.89
CA LEU A 265 -1.57 -18.28 1.25
C LEU A 265 -0.92 -18.76 2.56
N ALA A 266 0.29 -18.31 2.87
CA ALA A 266 0.93 -18.59 4.15
C ALA A 266 0.18 -17.93 5.32
N GLU A 267 -0.09 -16.64 5.20
CA GLU A 267 -0.82 -15.84 6.20
C GLU A 267 -2.22 -16.41 6.48
N GLN A 268 -2.90 -16.94 5.45
CA GLN A 268 -4.22 -17.56 5.61
C GLN A 268 -4.18 -19.03 6.09
N GLY A 269 -3.01 -19.62 6.34
CA GLY A 269 -2.89 -21.05 6.67
C GLY A 269 -3.35 -21.97 5.54
N ARG A 270 -3.08 -21.58 4.28
CA ARG A 270 -3.50 -22.24 3.03
C ARG A 270 -2.33 -22.57 2.10
N ARG A 271 -1.10 -22.68 2.63
CA ARG A 271 0.12 -23.01 1.84
C ARG A 271 -0.04 -24.24 0.95
N THR A 272 -0.84 -25.23 1.35
CA THR A 272 -1.09 -26.46 0.57
C THR A 272 -1.78 -26.22 -0.77
N VAL A 273 -2.41 -25.05 -0.97
CA VAL A 273 -3.00 -24.64 -2.26
C VAL A 273 -1.91 -24.22 -3.26
N PHE A 274 -0.76 -23.74 -2.78
CA PHE A 274 0.31 -23.26 -3.64
C PHE A 274 1.01 -24.43 -4.37
N PRO A 275 1.21 -24.36 -5.70
CA PRO A 275 1.85 -25.44 -6.44
C PRO A 275 3.32 -25.64 -6.03
N LYS A 276 3.67 -26.86 -5.58
CA LYS A 276 5.04 -27.19 -5.12
C LYS A 276 6.12 -26.89 -6.18
N SER A 277 5.82 -27.06 -7.46
CA SER A 277 6.75 -26.78 -8.57
C SER A 277 7.13 -25.30 -8.69
N GLU A 278 6.29 -24.40 -8.18
CA GLU A 278 6.52 -22.95 -8.20
C GLU A 278 7.09 -22.43 -6.86
N ALA A 279 7.21 -23.30 -5.84
CA ALA A 279 7.65 -22.93 -4.49
C ALA A 279 9.18 -23.05 -4.29
N GLN A 280 9.94 -23.04 -5.38
CA GLN A 280 11.40 -23.09 -5.31
C GLN A 280 11.93 -21.72 -4.89
N GLN A 281 12.92 -21.67 -3.99
CA GLN A 281 13.40 -20.40 -3.46
C GLN A 281 13.89 -19.44 -4.56
N ALA A 282 14.62 -19.94 -5.56
CA ALA A 282 15.07 -19.13 -6.70
C ALA A 282 13.91 -18.47 -7.46
N LYS A 283 12.76 -19.14 -7.60
CA LYS A 283 11.56 -18.57 -8.22
C LYS A 283 10.91 -17.52 -7.31
N LEU A 284 10.92 -17.72 -5.99
CA LEU A 284 10.43 -16.69 -5.06
C LEU A 284 11.33 -15.45 -5.07
N ALA A 285 12.65 -15.62 -5.13
CA ALA A 285 13.61 -14.54 -5.28
C ALA A 285 13.49 -13.80 -6.63
N GLU A 286 13.25 -14.51 -7.73
CA GLU A 286 12.94 -13.87 -9.02
C GLU A 286 11.69 -12.99 -8.90
N SER A 287 10.67 -13.48 -8.22
CA SER A 287 9.41 -12.74 -8.03
C SER A 287 9.58 -11.54 -7.10
N ASP A 288 10.40 -11.67 -6.06
CA ASP A 288 10.81 -10.57 -5.18
C ASP A 288 11.54 -9.47 -5.99
N MET A 289 12.54 -9.86 -6.80
CA MET A 289 13.27 -8.94 -7.68
C MET A 289 12.33 -8.24 -8.68
N VAL A 290 11.40 -8.96 -9.30
CA VAL A 290 10.43 -8.36 -10.23
C VAL A 290 9.53 -7.34 -9.53
N ASN A 291 9.17 -7.57 -8.28
CA ASN A 291 8.38 -6.61 -7.50
C ASN A 291 9.20 -5.38 -7.09
N TRP A 292 10.48 -5.56 -6.75
CA TRP A 292 11.40 -4.45 -6.56
C TRP A 292 11.50 -3.58 -7.82
N LEU A 293 11.78 -4.20 -8.96
CA LEU A 293 11.90 -3.49 -10.25
C LEU A 293 10.61 -2.77 -10.66
N ALA A 294 9.45 -3.26 -10.24
CA ALA A 294 8.17 -2.64 -10.55
C ALA A 294 7.90 -1.36 -9.74
N PHE A 295 8.72 -1.01 -8.73
CA PHE A 295 8.56 0.25 -8.01
C PHE A 295 8.76 1.46 -8.94
N PRO A 296 8.00 2.56 -8.77
CA PRO A 296 8.08 3.73 -9.65
C PRO A 296 9.46 4.40 -9.74
N THR A 297 10.27 4.29 -8.68
CA THR A 297 11.64 4.80 -8.63
C THR A 297 12.66 3.85 -9.26
N GLU A 298 12.26 2.62 -9.57
CA GLU A 298 13.06 1.62 -10.28
C GLU A 298 12.69 1.62 -11.77
N LEU A 299 12.26 0.49 -12.35
CA LEU A 299 11.76 0.47 -13.72
C LEU A 299 10.30 0.94 -13.83
N GLY A 300 9.56 1.01 -12.71
CA GLY A 300 8.13 1.30 -12.71
C GLY A 300 7.25 0.22 -13.33
N ARG A 301 7.84 -0.93 -13.70
CA ARG A 301 7.14 -2.10 -14.26
C ARG A 301 7.99 -3.36 -14.18
N ALA A 302 7.36 -4.52 -14.33
CA ALA A 302 8.08 -5.79 -14.48
C ALA A 302 8.97 -5.79 -15.75
N PRO A 303 10.19 -6.35 -15.69
CA PRO A 303 11.06 -6.48 -16.85
C PRO A 303 10.48 -7.49 -17.87
N HIS A 304 10.89 -7.36 -19.13
CA HIS A 304 10.50 -8.33 -20.18
C HIS A 304 11.24 -9.66 -20.05
N HIS A 305 12.47 -9.62 -19.56
CA HIS A 305 13.32 -10.78 -19.33
C HIS A 305 14.05 -10.62 -18.01
N ILE A 306 14.16 -11.72 -17.26
CA ILE A 306 14.95 -11.83 -16.04
C ILE A 306 15.56 -13.23 -16.00
N GLU A 307 16.84 -13.33 -15.65
CA GLU A 307 17.59 -14.59 -15.64
C GLU A 307 18.45 -14.66 -14.37
N LEU A 308 18.40 -15.80 -13.69
CA LEU A 308 19.27 -16.06 -12.54
C LEU A 308 20.70 -16.32 -13.05
N MET A 309 21.63 -15.50 -12.58
CA MET A 309 23.03 -15.55 -13.00
C MET A 309 23.93 -16.18 -11.95
N ASN A 310 23.64 -15.97 -10.66
CA ASN A 310 24.42 -16.54 -9.58
C ASN A 310 23.59 -16.71 -8.29
N THR A 311 24.08 -17.54 -7.37
CA THR A 311 23.57 -17.68 -6.01
C THR A 311 24.74 -17.59 -5.05
N VAL A 312 24.70 -16.66 -4.11
CA VAL A 312 25.77 -16.43 -3.13
C VAL A 312 25.27 -16.80 -1.75
N GLU A 313 26.04 -17.65 -1.05
CA GLU A 313 25.76 -18.01 0.33
C GLU A 313 26.76 -17.33 1.26
N ILE A 314 26.24 -16.68 2.31
CA ILE A 314 27.05 -16.02 3.34
C ILE A 314 26.72 -16.67 4.69
N ASP A 315 27.72 -17.31 5.30
CA ASP A 315 27.60 -17.85 6.67
C ASP A 315 27.86 -16.72 7.68
N ALA A 316 26.81 -16.26 8.35
CA ALA A 316 26.90 -15.21 9.36
C ALA A 316 27.18 -15.78 10.78
N GLY A 317 27.65 -17.02 10.87
CA GLY A 317 27.99 -17.71 12.11
C GLY A 317 26.80 -18.39 12.79
N ARG A 318 27.10 -19.18 13.84
CA ARG A 318 26.15 -20.13 14.47
C ARG A 318 24.79 -19.55 14.88
N ALA A 319 24.73 -18.30 15.34
CA ALA A 319 23.49 -17.70 15.82
C ALA A 319 22.60 -17.17 14.68
N ALA A 320 23.20 -16.66 13.61
CA ALA A 320 22.50 -16.00 12.51
C ALA A 320 22.21 -16.96 11.34
N GLY A 321 23.05 -17.98 11.15
CA GLY A 321 22.92 -19.00 10.11
C GLY A 321 23.36 -18.54 8.73
N VAL A 322 23.03 -19.33 7.72
CA VAL A 322 23.37 -19.07 6.31
C VAL A 322 22.30 -18.20 5.66
N PHE A 323 22.74 -17.11 5.05
CA PHE A 323 21.95 -16.24 4.21
C PHE A 323 22.27 -16.50 2.74
N VAL A 324 21.27 -16.38 1.87
CA VAL A 324 21.41 -16.62 0.44
C VAL A 324 20.93 -15.41 -0.33
N TYR A 325 21.76 -14.96 -1.26
CA TYR A 325 21.47 -13.90 -2.22
C TYR A 325 21.33 -14.52 -3.61
N TYR A 326 20.38 -14.00 -4.39
CA TYR A 326 20.15 -14.41 -5.77
C TYR A 326 20.46 -13.25 -6.70
N VAL A 327 21.42 -13.46 -7.61
CA VAL A 327 21.89 -12.45 -8.54
C VAL A 327 21.20 -12.65 -9.87
N PHE A 328 20.51 -11.63 -10.34
CA PHE A 328 19.76 -11.65 -11.59
C PHE A 328 20.35 -10.66 -12.59
N ARG A 329 20.23 -11.00 -13.87
CA ARG A 329 20.24 -9.99 -14.94
C ARG A 329 18.83 -9.80 -15.46
N PHE A 330 18.45 -8.58 -15.78
CA PHE A 330 17.13 -8.25 -16.32
C PHE A 330 17.23 -7.22 -17.43
N ARG A 331 16.17 -7.14 -18.26
CA ARG A 331 16.07 -6.10 -19.30
C ARG A 331 14.64 -5.78 -19.65
N VAL A 332 14.47 -4.58 -20.18
CA VAL A 332 13.25 -4.10 -20.82
C VAL A 332 13.47 -3.89 -22.32
N ARG A 333 12.39 -3.81 -23.08
CA ARG A 333 12.38 -3.58 -24.53
C ARG A 333 11.39 -2.46 -24.88
N GLY A 334 11.47 -2.01 -26.12
CA GLY A 334 10.56 -1.01 -26.69
C GLY A 334 10.94 0.41 -26.28
N SER A 335 9.96 1.30 -26.18
CA SER A 335 10.15 2.73 -25.92
C SER A 335 10.38 3.08 -24.45
N HIS A 336 10.93 2.17 -23.65
CA HIS A 336 11.17 2.41 -22.23
C HIS A 336 12.50 3.12 -22.01
N PHE A 337 12.59 3.96 -20.97
CA PHE A 337 13.80 4.75 -20.73
C PHE A 337 15.06 3.89 -20.58
N ALA A 338 14.96 2.75 -19.87
CA ALA A 338 16.04 1.79 -19.68
C ALA A 338 16.18 0.72 -20.79
N ALA A 339 15.58 0.92 -21.98
CA ALA A 339 15.65 -0.08 -23.05
C ALA A 339 17.04 -0.15 -23.70
N ASP A 340 17.72 1.00 -23.81
CA ASP A 340 19.03 1.11 -24.47
C ASP A 340 20.19 0.61 -23.58
N ASP A 341 19.94 0.45 -22.28
CA ASP A 341 20.91 -0.09 -21.32
C ASP A 341 21.11 -1.60 -21.48
N GLY A 342 20.23 -2.29 -22.21
CA GLY A 342 20.35 -3.72 -22.46
C GLY A 342 20.13 -4.55 -21.20
N TRP A 343 21.05 -5.48 -20.91
CA TRP A 343 21.01 -6.26 -19.67
C TRP A 343 21.58 -5.44 -18.52
N MET A 344 20.85 -5.41 -17.40
CA MET A 344 21.25 -4.76 -16.15
C MET A 344 21.28 -5.79 -15.03
N GLY A 345 22.00 -5.51 -13.94
CA GLY A 345 22.18 -6.41 -12.80
C GLY A 345 21.34 -6.04 -11.57
N GLY A 346 20.92 -7.03 -10.81
CA GLY A 346 20.25 -6.83 -9.53
C GLY A 346 20.38 -8.03 -8.62
N VAL A 347 20.13 -7.81 -7.33
CA VAL A 347 20.26 -8.82 -6.29
C VAL A 347 18.99 -8.85 -5.46
N SER A 348 18.47 -10.04 -5.20
CA SER A 348 17.35 -10.27 -4.28
C SER A 348 17.79 -11.09 -3.07
N GLY A 349 17.32 -10.69 -1.90
CA GLY A 349 17.67 -11.25 -0.60
C GLY A 349 18.13 -10.21 0.42
N PRO A 350 18.80 -10.63 1.50
CA PRO A 350 19.12 -12.02 1.82
C PRO A 350 17.90 -12.82 2.24
N PHE A 351 17.88 -14.09 1.86
CA PHE A 351 16.93 -15.06 2.39
C PHE A 351 17.64 -15.98 3.39
N ARG A 352 17.01 -16.24 4.54
CA ARG A 352 17.53 -17.22 5.52
C ARG A 352 17.35 -18.64 5.00
N LYS A 353 18.45 -19.38 4.79
CA LYS A 353 18.44 -20.73 4.22
C LYS A 353 17.59 -21.72 5.00
N ARG A 354 17.56 -21.60 6.33
CA ARG A 354 16.74 -22.46 7.20
C ARG A 354 15.23 -22.27 7.04
N ASP A 355 14.80 -21.13 6.50
CA ASP A 355 13.39 -20.76 6.35
C ASP A 355 12.84 -21.12 4.95
N PHE A 356 13.65 -21.76 4.10
CA PHE A 356 13.26 -22.07 2.73
C PHE A 356 12.11 -23.10 2.67
N PRO A 357 11.15 -22.95 1.73
CA PRO A 357 10.94 -21.77 0.89
C PRO A 357 10.28 -20.62 1.66
N THR A 358 10.77 -19.40 1.45
CA THR A 358 10.28 -18.18 2.09
C THR A 358 10.14 -17.02 1.11
N ALA A 359 9.18 -16.14 1.40
CA ALA A 359 8.95 -14.86 0.72
C ALA A 359 9.55 -13.67 1.50
N ASP A 360 10.35 -13.93 2.54
CA ASP A 360 10.98 -12.91 3.38
C ASP A 360 12.42 -12.67 2.94
N SER A 361 12.64 -11.59 2.19
CA SER A 361 13.93 -11.15 1.65
C SER A 361 14.74 -10.28 2.61
N LEU A 362 14.27 -10.06 3.85
CA LEU A 362 14.95 -9.32 4.92
C LEU A 362 15.46 -7.89 4.60
N GLY A 363 15.18 -7.36 3.41
CA GLY A 363 15.28 -5.94 3.08
C GLY A 363 16.45 -5.52 2.19
N ASP A 364 17.38 -6.39 1.81
CA ASP A 364 18.56 -6.00 1.00
C ASP A 364 18.39 -6.30 -0.49
N THR A 365 17.16 -6.23 -1.00
CA THR A 365 16.90 -6.39 -2.43
C THR A 365 17.11 -5.06 -3.14
N PHE A 366 17.90 -5.04 -4.20
CA PHE A 366 18.24 -3.83 -4.93
C PHE A 366 18.56 -4.12 -6.40
N SER A 367 18.46 -3.09 -7.23
CA SER A 367 18.92 -3.08 -8.62
C SER A 367 20.04 -2.08 -8.79
N SER A 368 20.92 -2.35 -9.74
CA SER A 368 21.74 -1.31 -10.36
C SER A 368 21.33 -1.20 -11.84
N PHE A 369 21.15 0.02 -12.32
CA PHE A 369 21.01 0.28 -13.76
C PHE A 369 22.36 0.30 -14.49
N THR A 370 23.43 -0.16 -13.83
CA THR A 370 24.68 -0.53 -14.49
C THR A 370 24.46 -1.69 -15.44
N LYS A 371 25.09 -1.62 -16.61
CA LYS A 371 25.09 -2.69 -17.60
C LYS A 371 25.67 -3.96 -17.00
N TRP A 372 25.13 -5.11 -17.39
CA TRP A 372 25.52 -6.40 -16.84
C TRP A 372 27.01 -6.69 -17.02
N GLU A 373 27.61 -6.26 -18.12
CA GLU A 373 29.04 -6.43 -18.41
C GLU A 373 29.94 -5.64 -17.44
N GLU A 374 29.40 -4.59 -16.83
CA GLU A 374 30.06 -3.73 -15.85
C GLU A 374 29.62 -4.05 -14.41
N PHE A 375 28.70 -5.00 -14.23
CA PHE A 375 28.15 -5.36 -12.93
C PHE A 375 29.18 -6.18 -12.13
N ASN A 376 29.75 -5.56 -11.10
CA ASN A 376 30.68 -6.22 -10.20
C ASN A 376 29.98 -6.69 -8.91
N LEU A 377 29.72 -8.00 -8.82
CA LEU A 377 29.01 -8.59 -7.69
C LEU A 377 29.72 -8.35 -6.34
N ASP A 378 31.04 -8.42 -6.29
CA ASP A 378 31.79 -8.29 -5.03
C ASP A 378 31.70 -6.86 -4.49
N GLU A 379 31.74 -5.85 -5.36
CA GLU A 379 31.57 -4.44 -4.99
C GLU A 379 30.14 -4.17 -4.48
N GLN A 380 29.14 -4.74 -5.16
CA GLN A 380 27.74 -4.59 -4.77
C GLN A 380 27.45 -5.31 -3.45
N LEU A 381 27.99 -6.51 -3.23
CA LEU A 381 27.85 -7.24 -1.97
C LEU A 381 28.62 -6.56 -0.83
N THR A 382 29.82 -6.02 -1.07
CA THR A 382 30.55 -5.24 -0.04
C THR A 382 29.70 -4.07 0.45
N THR A 383 29.03 -3.37 -0.47
CA THR A 383 28.11 -2.28 -0.12
C THR A 383 26.94 -2.77 0.75
N VAL A 384 26.41 -3.97 0.46
CA VAL A 384 25.32 -4.59 1.24
C VAL A 384 25.80 -5.09 2.60
N GLU A 385 27.00 -5.69 2.67
CA GLU A 385 27.59 -6.14 3.93
C GLU A 385 27.92 -4.97 4.85
N ASP A 386 28.45 -3.87 4.31
CA ASP A 386 28.68 -2.63 5.03
C ASP A 386 27.36 -2.02 5.53
N LEU A 387 26.30 -2.03 4.72
CA LEU A 387 24.95 -1.60 5.11
C LEU A 387 24.38 -2.49 6.23
N ARG A 388 24.59 -3.80 6.15
CA ARG A 388 24.14 -4.79 7.14
C ARG A 388 24.88 -4.63 8.47
N ASP A 389 26.18 -4.40 8.44
CA ASP A 389 26.98 -4.22 9.65
C ASP A 389 26.63 -2.88 10.34
N ARG A 390 26.41 -1.81 9.57
CA ARG A 390 25.84 -0.55 10.09
C ARG A 390 24.44 -0.74 10.72
N TRP A 391 23.58 -1.54 10.09
CA TRP A 391 22.25 -1.86 10.65
C TRP A 391 22.32 -2.70 11.93
N ARG A 392 23.28 -3.62 12.03
CA ARG A 392 23.53 -4.43 13.25
C ARG A 392 24.06 -3.56 14.39
N GLU A 393 24.91 -2.59 14.10
CA GLU A 393 25.39 -1.60 15.06
C GLU A 393 24.25 -0.70 15.55
N ALA A 394 23.43 -0.17 14.64
CA ALA A 394 22.27 0.65 14.99
C ALA A 394 21.24 -0.08 15.86
N ARG A 395 21.01 -1.39 15.61
CA ARG A 395 20.13 -2.23 16.44
C ARG A 395 20.72 -2.64 17.78
N ARG A 396 22.05 -2.64 17.92
CA ARG A 396 22.73 -2.86 19.21
C ARG A 396 22.75 -1.60 20.08
N GLY A 397 22.71 -0.41 19.48
CA GLY A 397 22.70 0.87 20.19
C GLY A 397 21.32 1.45 20.55
N GLY A 398 20.22 0.84 20.07
CA GLY A 398 18.84 1.30 20.33
C GLY A 398 18.11 0.50 21.42
N GLY A 399 18.85 -0.21 22.26
CA GLY A 399 18.32 -1.05 23.33
C GLY A 399 18.95 -0.72 24.68
N ASP A 400 18.94 0.55 25.06
CA ASP A 400 19.14 1.04 26.42
C ASP A 400 17.93 1.89 26.84
#